data_AF-A0A438EIK2-F1
#
_entry.id   AF-A0A438EIK2-F1
#
_cell.length_a   1.000
_cell.length_b   1.000
_cell.length_c   1.000
_cell.angle_alpha   90.00
_cell.angle_beta   90.00
_cell.angle_gamma   90.00
#
_symmetry.space_group_name_H-M   'P 1'
#
loop_
_entity.id
_entity.type
_entity.pdbx_description
1 polymer ?
#
loop_
_entity_poly.entity_id
_entity_poly.type
_entity_poly.pdbx_seq_one_letter_code
_entity_poly.pdbx_strand_id
1 'polypeptide(L)'
;MYVAYLNANNYEGGFERSEIEQIFANIESDFDKWASNFAPLAVDVNDPLSVEKVEKCIRRMRPEVALPLAKTVFCCDHRDILDKVTTPCTIVQPTNDIVAPISVAEYMQKKIKGKTTVEIIDMDGHFPQLTAHLQLLSVLDSVLVLSPDHQEK
;
A
#
# COMPACT_ATOMS: atom_id res chain seq x y z
N MET A 1 -1.22 2.18 -5.69
CA MET A 1 -2.35 1.22 -5.81
C MET A 1 -1.72 -0.16 -5.87
N TYR A 2 -2.09 -1.05 -4.96
CA TYR A 2 -1.55 -2.41 -4.92
C TYR A 2 -2.17 -3.26 -6.01
N VAL A 3 -1.39 -4.23 -6.47
CA VAL A 3 -1.73 -5.01 -7.67
C VAL A 3 -2.38 -6.33 -7.28
N ALA A 4 -1.90 -6.98 -6.23
CA ALA A 4 -2.56 -8.10 -5.57
C ALA A 4 -1.92 -8.27 -4.18
N TYR A 5 -2.64 -8.88 -3.23
CA TYR A 5 -2.10 -9.20 -1.89
C TYR A 5 -1.80 -10.69 -1.73
N LEU A 6 -2.55 -11.53 -2.44
CA LEU A 6 -2.44 -12.98 -2.32
C LEU A 6 -1.21 -13.51 -3.06
N ASN A 7 -0.40 -14.30 -2.37
CA ASN A 7 0.70 -15.07 -2.94
C ASN A 7 0.22 -16.03 -4.02
N ALA A 8 1.02 -16.21 -5.06
CA ALA A 8 0.81 -17.18 -6.13
C ALA A 8 2.15 -17.77 -6.58
N ASN A 9 2.12 -18.84 -7.38
CA ASN A 9 3.32 -19.63 -7.73
C ASN A 9 4.56 -18.81 -8.15
N ASN A 10 4.39 -17.68 -8.83
CA ASN A 10 5.47 -16.79 -9.27
C ASN A 10 5.24 -15.33 -8.86
N TYR A 11 4.52 -15.10 -7.77
CA TYR A 11 4.19 -13.77 -7.26
C TYR A 11 4.09 -13.78 -5.74
N GLU A 12 4.89 -12.95 -5.11
CA GLU A 12 4.84 -12.71 -3.67
C GLU A 12 4.09 -11.39 -3.42
N GLY A 13 2.87 -11.50 -2.92
CA GLY A 13 2.00 -10.37 -2.57
C GLY A 13 2.02 -10.01 -1.09
N GLY A 14 2.61 -10.88 -0.26
CA GLY A 14 2.78 -10.69 1.18
C GLY A 14 1.81 -11.47 2.05
N PHE A 15 0.75 -12.06 1.48
CA PHE A 15 -0.25 -12.81 2.25
C PHE A 15 -0.56 -14.18 1.65
N GLU A 16 -0.67 -15.16 2.53
CA GLU A 16 -1.35 -16.42 2.26
C GLU A 16 -2.87 -16.26 2.39
N ARG A 17 -3.61 -17.13 1.70
CA ARG A 17 -5.08 -17.10 1.74
C ARG A 17 -5.63 -17.20 3.16
N SER A 18 -5.03 -18.06 3.98
CA SER A 18 -5.43 -18.25 5.38
C SER A 18 -5.25 -16.99 6.23
N GLU A 19 -4.24 -16.16 5.93
CA GLU A 19 -3.99 -14.91 6.66
C GLU A 19 -5.04 -13.87 6.32
N ILE A 20 -5.39 -13.74 5.04
CA ILE A 20 -6.50 -12.88 4.58
C ILE A 20 -7.83 -13.33 5.18
N GLU A 21 -8.11 -14.64 5.18
CA GLU A 21 -9.32 -15.19 5.81
C GLU A 21 -9.36 -14.91 7.31
N GLN A 22 -8.22 -14.97 8.01
CA GLN A 22 -8.13 -14.60 9.42
C GLN A 22 -8.38 -13.11 9.66
N ILE A 23 -7.90 -12.22 8.77
CA ILE A 23 -8.21 -10.79 8.82
C ILE A 23 -9.73 -10.58 8.73
N PHE A 24 -10.40 -11.27 7.79
CA PHE A 24 -11.85 -11.18 7.63
C PHE A 24 -12.60 -11.68 8.86
N ALA A 25 -12.22 -12.83 9.40
CA ALA A 25 -12.83 -13.38 10.61
C ALA A 25 -12.66 -12.43 11.82
N ASN A 26 -11.49 -11.79 11.95
CA ASN A 26 -11.24 -10.82 13.01
C ASN A 26 -12.14 -9.58 12.87
N ILE A 27 -12.26 -9.01 11.67
CA ILE A 27 -13.17 -7.88 11.39
C ILE A 27 -14.62 -8.24 11.71
N GLU A 28 -15.06 -9.43 11.31
CA GLU A 28 -16.43 -9.91 11.54
C GLU A 28 -16.72 -10.16 13.03
N SER A 29 -15.73 -10.67 13.78
CA SER A 29 -15.89 -10.98 15.20
C SER A 29 -15.88 -9.74 16.10
N ASP A 30 -14.97 -8.80 15.86
CA ASP A 30 -14.77 -7.60 16.69
C ASP A 30 -13.98 -6.55 15.89
N PHE A 31 -14.72 -5.70 15.18
CA PHE A 31 -14.14 -4.65 14.34
C PHE A 31 -13.29 -3.65 15.14
N ASP A 32 -13.71 -3.27 16.33
CA ASP A 32 -13.00 -2.28 17.15
C ASP A 32 -11.66 -2.83 17.66
N LYS A 33 -11.65 -4.09 18.09
CA LYS A 33 -10.42 -4.78 18.49
C LYS A 33 -9.51 -5.04 17.30
N TRP A 34 -10.07 -5.42 16.15
CA TRP A 34 -9.29 -5.55 14.93
C TRP A 34 -8.62 -4.21 14.56
N ALA A 35 -9.35 -3.09 14.61
CA ALA A 35 -8.82 -1.78 14.29
C ALA A 35 -7.65 -1.37 15.21
N SER A 36 -7.77 -1.59 16.53
CA SER A 36 -6.69 -1.28 17.48
C SER A 36 -5.46 -2.16 17.29
N ASN A 37 -5.63 -3.41 16.87
CA ASN A 37 -4.51 -4.32 16.61
C ASN A 37 -3.86 -4.05 15.24
N PHE A 38 -4.64 -3.70 14.23
CA PHE A 38 -4.16 -3.50 12.86
C PHE A 38 -3.43 -2.17 12.69
N ALA A 39 -3.91 -1.08 13.31
CA ALA A 39 -3.30 0.25 13.18
C ALA A 39 -1.79 0.29 13.50
N PRO A 40 -1.29 -0.24 14.65
CA PRO A 40 0.14 -0.22 14.94
C PRO A 40 0.96 -1.11 14.00
N LEU A 41 0.39 -2.21 13.48
CA LEU A 41 1.07 -3.07 12.50
C LEU A 41 1.22 -2.37 11.14
N ALA A 42 0.21 -1.61 10.72
CA ALA A 42 0.21 -0.96 9.42
C ALA A 42 0.98 0.37 9.38
N VAL A 43 1.28 1.01 10.51
CA VAL A 43 1.86 2.37 10.53
C VAL A 43 3.34 2.37 10.86
N ASP A 44 3.66 2.05 12.11
CA ASP A 44 4.96 1.96 12.78
C ASP A 44 4.59 2.13 14.26
N VAL A 45 4.85 1.12 15.07
CA VAL A 45 4.54 1.14 16.50
C VAL A 45 5.28 2.25 17.25
N ASN A 46 6.38 2.76 16.69
CA ASN A 46 7.18 3.83 17.27
C ASN A 46 6.63 5.24 16.98
N ASP A 47 5.58 5.39 16.15
CA ASP A 47 4.87 6.66 15.94
C ASP A 47 3.42 6.57 16.50
N PRO A 48 3.25 6.71 17.82
CA PRO A 48 1.94 6.56 18.47
C PRO A 48 0.90 7.58 18.01
N LEU A 49 1.31 8.77 17.56
CA LEU A 49 0.40 9.80 17.06
C LEU A 49 -0.20 9.39 15.71
N SER A 50 0.63 8.86 14.81
CA SER A 50 0.16 8.33 13.53
C SER A 50 -0.68 7.05 13.73
N VAL A 51 -0.31 6.18 14.66
CA VAL A 51 -1.11 5.00 15.04
C VAL A 51 -2.50 5.39 15.52
N GLU A 52 -2.60 6.30 16.49
CA GLU A 52 -3.88 6.78 17.01
C GLU A 52 -4.74 7.42 15.91
N LYS A 53 -4.11 8.19 15.02
CA LYS A 53 -4.79 8.83 13.89
C LYS A 53 -5.35 7.81 12.90
N VAL A 54 -4.60 6.77 12.57
CA VAL A 54 -5.04 5.69 11.67
C VAL A 54 -6.11 4.82 12.32
N GLU A 55 -5.94 4.45 13.59
CA GLU A 55 -6.96 3.71 14.35
C GLU A 55 -8.29 4.47 14.37
N LYS A 56 -8.26 5.76 14.74
CA LYS A 56 -9.46 6.62 14.70
C LYS A 56 -10.03 6.73 13.29
N CYS A 57 -9.20 6.72 12.25
CA CYS A 57 -9.67 6.76 10.87
C CYS A 57 -10.43 5.49 10.49
N ILE A 58 -9.86 4.34 10.81
CA ILE A 58 -10.48 3.02 10.57
C ILE A 58 -11.80 2.94 11.34
N ARG A 59 -11.81 3.28 12.63
CA ARG A 59 -13.01 3.22 13.49
C ARG A 59 -14.14 4.18 13.08
N ARG A 60 -13.86 5.21 12.27
CA ARG A 60 -14.90 6.07 11.69
C ARG A 60 -15.68 5.39 10.56
N MET A 61 -15.16 4.32 9.98
CA MET A 61 -15.90 3.50 9.04
C MET A 61 -17.01 2.75 9.77
N ARG A 62 -18.18 2.64 9.14
CA ARG A 62 -19.26 1.83 9.71
C ARG A 62 -18.86 0.35 9.67
N PRO A 63 -19.02 -0.43 10.76
CA PRO A 63 -18.61 -1.83 10.79
C PRO A 63 -19.18 -2.67 9.64
N GLU A 64 -20.41 -2.40 9.22
CA GLU A 64 -21.05 -3.09 8.09
C GLU A 64 -20.38 -2.83 6.73
N VAL A 65 -19.57 -1.77 6.61
CA VAL A 65 -18.78 -1.44 5.41
C VAL A 65 -17.36 -2.03 5.50
N ALA A 66 -16.83 -2.22 6.71
CA ALA A 66 -15.44 -2.64 6.92
C ALA A 66 -15.12 -3.98 6.27
N LEU A 67 -15.95 -5.01 6.51
CA LEU A 67 -15.72 -6.35 5.97
C LEU A 67 -15.85 -6.40 4.43
N PRO A 68 -16.90 -5.85 3.79
CA PRO A 68 -16.98 -5.78 2.33
C PRO A 68 -15.80 -5.00 1.71
N LEU A 69 -15.38 -3.90 2.34
CA LEU A 69 -14.23 -3.12 1.86
C LEU A 69 -12.94 -3.93 1.96
N ALA A 70 -12.68 -4.57 3.10
CA ALA A 70 -11.51 -5.42 3.28
C ALA A 70 -11.49 -6.56 2.25
N LYS A 71 -12.61 -7.22 2.00
CA LYS A 71 -12.73 -8.24 0.94
C LYS A 71 -12.40 -7.68 -0.45
N THR A 72 -12.90 -6.49 -0.75
CA THR A 72 -12.62 -5.81 -2.03
C THR A 72 -11.14 -5.50 -2.19
N VAL A 73 -10.48 -5.02 -1.12
CA VAL A 73 -9.06 -4.67 -1.13
C VAL A 73 -8.18 -5.93 -1.19
N PHE A 74 -8.31 -6.84 -0.23
CA PHE A 74 -7.42 -8.00 -0.11
C PHE A 74 -7.65 -9.07 -1.19
N CYS A 75 -8.84 -9.13 -1.79
CA CYS A 75 -9.12 -10.06 -2.89
C CYS A 75 -9.00 -9.43 -4.29
N CYS A 76 -8.50 -8.19 -4.40
CA CYS A 76 -8.25 -7.61 -5.72
C CYS A 76 -7.11 -8.35 -6.44
N ASP A 77 -7.23 -8.46 -7.76
CA ASP A 77 -6.12 -8.86 -8.63
C ASP A 77 -6.14 -7.99 -9.89
N HIS A 78 -5.13 -7.14 -9.97
CA HIS A 78 -4.91 -6.17 -11.03
C HIS A 78 -3.59 -6.47 -11.78
N ARG A 79 -3.01 -7.67 -11.63
CA ARG A 79 -1.74 -8.00 -12.28
C ARG A 79 -1.85 -7.96 -13.81
N ASP A 80 -3.00 -8.36 -14.34
CA ASP A 80 -3.26 -8.42 -15.78
C ASP A 80 -3.44 -7.04 -16.44
N ILE A 81 -3.66 -5.98 -15.65
CA ILE A 81 -3.77 -4.62 -16.20
C ILE A 81 -2.42 -3.90 -16.31
N LEU A 82 -1.38 -4.37 -15.60
CA LEU A 82 -0.09 -3.70 -15.56
C LEU A 82 0.58 -3.59 -16.94
N ASP A 83 0.51 -4.66 -17.74
CA ASP A 83 1.07 -4.68 -19.10
C ASP A 83 0.36 -3.69 -20.05
N LYS A 84 -0.77 -3.10 -19.65
CA LYS A 84 -1.51 -2.06 -20.40
C LYS A 84 -1.14 -0.64 -19.98
N VAL A 85 -0.39 -0.47 -18.88
CA VAL A 85 0.01 0.84 -18.38
C VAL A 85 1.20 1.35 -19.18
N THR A 86 0.99 2.41 -19.98
CA THR A 86 2.03 3.08 -20.77
C THR A 86 2.43 4.44 -20.21
N THR A 87 1.62 5.01 -19.32
CA THR A 87 1.92 6.28 -18.64
C THR A 87 3.16 6.11 -17.75
N PRO A 88 4.11 7.06 -17.73
CA PRO A 88 5.23 7.03 -16.80
C PRO A 88 4.75 6.89 -15.34
N CYS A 89 5.41 6.04 -14.57
CA CYS A 89 5.03 5.70 -13.21
C CYS A 89 6.24 5.82 -12.27
N THR A 90 6.05 6.46 -11.11
CA THR A 90 6.98 6.34 -9.99
C THR A 90 6.31 5.55 -8.89
N ILE A 91 6.92 4.43 -8.51
CA ILE A 91 6.46 3.57 -7.43
C ILE A 91 7.27 3.96 -6.20
N VAL A 92 6.59 4.42 -5.14
CA VAL A 92 7.22 4.75 -3.86
C VAL A 92 6.93 3.61 -2.87
N GLN A 93 7.97 2.99 -2.33
CA GLN A 93 7.87 1.79 -1.51
C GLN A 93 8.65 1.97 -0.20
N PRO A 94 8.00 1.84 0.96
CA PRO A 94 8.70 1.72 2.24
C PRO A 94 9.58 0.46 2.28
N THR A 95 10.74 0.52 2.95
CA THR A 95 11.62 -0.65 3.11
C THR A 95 10.90 -1.79 3.87
N ASN A 96 10.18 -1.46 4.94
CA ASN A 96 9.55 -2.43 5.84
C ASN A 96 8.03 -2.25 5.90
N ASP A 97 7.33 -2.62 4.83
CA ASP A 97 5.87 -2.61 4.77
C ASP A 97 5.30 -4.03 4.90
N ILE A 98 4.67 -4.34 6.05
CA ILE A 98 4.06 -5.64 6.31
C ILE A 98 2.86 -5.94 5.39
N VAL A 99 2.24 -4.90 4.83
CA VAL A 99 1.06 -5.02 3.96
C VAL A 99 1.48 -5.20 2.50
N ALA A 100 2.69 -4.80 2.13
CA ALA A 100 3.19 -4.93 0.77
C ALA A 100 4.72 -5.08 0.72
N PRO A 101 5.24 -6.29 0.46
CA PRO A 101 6.68 -6.50 0.37
C PRO A 101 7.27 -5.82 -0.87
N ILE A 102 8.58 -5.56 -0.83
CA ILE A 102 9.35 -4.96 -1.93
C ILE A 102 9.16 -5.70 -3.27
N SER A 103 8.96 -7.02 -3.23
CA SER A 103 8.68 -7.86 -4.40
C SER A 103 7.45 -7.40 -5.19
N VAL A 104 6.48 -6.72 -4.57
CA VAL A 104 5.33 -6.10 -5.26
C VAL A 104 5.78 -4.93 -6.13
N ALA A 105 6.65 -4.05 -5.61
CA ALA A 105 7.21 -2.93 -6.37
C ALA A 105 8.08 -3.41 -7.54
N GLU A 106 8.90 -4.44 -7.32
CA GLU A 106 9.72 -5.08 -8.36
C GLU A 106 8.85 -5.72 -9.45
N TYR A 107 7.79 -6.43 -9.05
CA TYR A 107 6.83 -7.03 -9.98
C TYR A 107 6.15 -5.96 -10.84
N MET A 108 5.72 -4.87 -10.22
CA MET A 108 5.13 -3.72 -10.91
C MET A 108 6.09 -3.11 -11.92
N GLN A 109 7.32 -2.80 -11.51
CA GLN A 109 8.35 -2.23 -12.37
C GLN A 109 8.62 -3.09 -13.60
N LYS A 110 8.65 -4.42 -13.44
CA LYS A 110 8.87 -5.37 -14.53
C LYS A 110 7.70 -5.47 -15.51
N LYS A 111 6.47 -5.27 -15.03
CA LYS A 111 5.25 -5.50 -15.81
C LYS A 111 4.74 -4.25 -16.52
N ILE A 112 4.87 -3.07 -15.90
CA ILE A 112 4.44 -1.81 -16.51
C ILE A 112 5.25 -1.55 -17.78
N LYS A 113 4.58 -1.13 -18.87
CA LYS A 113 5.23 -0.82 -20.16
C LYS A 113 5.71 0.62 -20.27
N GLY A 114 5.11 1.52 -19.49
CA GLY A 114 5.58 2.89 -19.34
C GLY A 114 6.94 2.96 -18.63
N LYS A 115 7.63 4.08 -18.79
CA LYS A 115 8.85 4.38 -18.02
C LYS A 115 8.54 4.27 -16.53
N THR A 116 9.21 3.37 -15.82
CA THR A 116 8.93 3.11 -14.41
C THR A 116 10.16 3.26 -13.54
N THR A 117 10.05 4.06 -12.49
CA THR A 117 11.07 4.22 -11.44
C THR A 117 10.52 3.66 -10.13
N VAL A 118 11.39 3.05 -9.32
CA VAL A 118 11.08 2.63 -7.96
C VAL A 118 11.94 3.47 -7.01
N GLU A 119 11.28 4.14 -6.07
CA GLU A 119 11.89 4.98 -5.03
C GLU A 119 11.62 4.30 -3.69
N ILE A 120 12.69 3.86 -3.02
CA ILE A 120 12.60 3.22 -1.71
C ILE A 120 12.76 4.29 -0.61
N ILE A 121 11.82 4.33 0.33
CA ILE A 121 11.93 5.16 1.54
C ILE A 121 12.30 4.25 2.70
N ASP A 122 13.42 4.54 3.36
CA ASP A 122 13.87 3.82 4.55
C ASP A 122 13.00 4.17 5.76
N MET A 123 11.99 3.33 6.01
CA MET A 123 11.01 3.48 7.08
C MET A 123 10.25 2.17 7.32
N ASP A 124 9.59 2.11 8.48
CA ASP A 124 8.63 1.07 8.84
C ASP A 124 7.19 1.49 8.54
N GLY A 125 6.43 0.51 8.03
CA GLY A 125 4.99 0.54 7.78
C GLY A 125 4.53 1.19 6.47
N HIS A 126 3.21 1.32 6.35
CA HIS A 126 2.49 1.46 5.08
C HIS A 126 2.17 2.90 4.68
N PHE A 127 2.38 3.86 5.59
CA PHE A 127 1.89 5.23 5.44
C PHE A 127 3.04 6.26 5.45
N PRO A 128 3.92 6.27 4.42
CA PRO A 128 5.00 7.24 4.31
C PRO A 128 4.52 8.69 4.40
N GLN A 129 3.31 9.00 3.96
CA GLN A 129 2.71 10.33 4.07
C GLN A 129 2.41 10.77 5.51
N LEU A 130 2.43 9.86 6.47
CA LEU A 130 2.26 10.15 7.90
C LEU A 130 3.62 10.14 8.61
N THR A 131 4.37 9.03 8.48
CA THR A 131 5.56 8.75 9.29
C THR A 131 6.87 9.24 8.66
N ALA A 132 6.94 9.34 7.31
CA ALA A 132 8.13 9.75 6.57
C ALA A 132 7.82 10.85 5.53
N HIS A 133 6.95 11.79 5.92
CA HIS A 133 6.35 12.76 4.99
C HIS A 133 7.38 13.66 4.29
N LEU A 134 8.50 14.01 4.93
CA LEU A 134 9.56 14.82 4.30
C LEU A 134 10.30 14.05 3.20
N GLN A 135 10.60 12.77 3.42
CA GLN A 135 11.19 11.89 2.42
C GLN A 135 10.22 11.69 1.25
N LEU A 136 8.94 11.47 1.54
CA LEU A 136 7.91 11.37 0.51
C LEU A 136 7.80 12.67 -0.31
N LEU A 137 7.84 13.84 0.35
CA LEU A 137 7.83 15.14 -0.35
C LEU A 137 9.05 15.30 -1.26
N SER A 138 10.25 14.89 -0.82
CA SER A 138 11.44 14.90 -1.68
C SER A 138 11.28 14.04 -2.94
N VAL A 139 10.62 12.89 -2.84
CA VAL A 139 10.31 12.04 -3.99
C VAL A 139 9.27 12.71 -4.89
N LEU A 140 8.23 13.32 -4.32
CA LEU A 140 7.21 14.03 -5.10
C LEU A 140 7.80 15.23 -5.84
N ASP A 141 8.68 16.01 -5.20
CA ASP A 141 9.36 17.14 -5.83
C ASP A 141 10.22 16.68 -7.02
N SER A 142 10.96 15.57 -6.89
CA SER A 142 11.76 15.06 -8.01
C SER A 142 10.88 14.63 -9.18
N VAL A 143 9.73 14.00 -8.93
CA VAL A 143 8.81 13.54 -9.98
C VAL A 143 8.07 14.69 -10.65
N LEU A 144 7.59 15.66 -9.86
CA LEU A 144 6.74 16.75 -10.35
C LEU A 144 7.55 17.87 -11.01
N VAL A 145 8.77 18.14 -10.54
CA VAL A 145 9.65 19.17 -11.13
C VAL A 145 10.30 18.67 -12.42
N LEU A 146 10.44 17.36 -12.61
CA LEU A 146 10.97 16.75 -13.85
C LEU A 146 9.95 16.64 -15.01
N SER A 147 8.95 17.53 -15.07
CA SER A 147 8.12 17.70 -16.27
C SER A 147 8.54 18.94 -17.10
N PRO A 148 9.71 18.97 -17.77
CA PRO A 148 10.04 20.03 -18.72
C PRO A 148 9.40 19.83 -20.12
N ASP A 149 8.23 19.17 -20.22
CA ASP A 149 7.57 18.89 -21.51
C ASP A 149 6.27 19.68 -21.75
N HIS A 150 6.15 20.87 -21.15
CA HIS A 150 5.19 21.91 -21.58
C HIS A 150 5.88 23.25 -21.91
N GLN A 151 7.10 23.19 -22.45
CA GLN A 151 7.64 24.27 -23.27
C GLN A 151 7.87 23.74 -24.69
N GLU A 152 7.25 24.43 -25.66
CA GLU A 152 7.38 24.28 -27.13
C GLU A 152 6.62 23.14 -27.83
N LYS A 153 5.37 23.43 -28.23
CA LYS A 153 5.03 23.67 -29.64
C LYS A 153 3.78 24.53 -29.78
#